data_AF-D8QRG0-F1
#
_entry.id   AF-D8QRG0-F1
#
_cell.length_a   1.000
_cell.length_b   1.000
_cell.length_c   1.000
_cell.angle_alpha   90.00
_cell.angle_beta   90.00
_cell.angle_gamma   90.00
#
_symmetry.space_group_name_H-M   'P 1'
#
loop_
_entity.id
_entity.type
_entity.pdbx_description
1 polymer ?
#
loop_
_entity_poly.entity_id
_entity_poly.type
_entity_poly.pdbx_seq_one_letter_code
_entity_poly.pdbx_strand_id
1 'polypeptide(L)'
;MDLLEKMGSSARHCREVYQKLHNDDAAVIQRVEAMLSEAGAAVEEDRERMTGLLQVLKDEVNRIETRFNSLEAKKEELKKLEALQQHNTHELSLFAQVTRIVPDTESIGSSILTGSILDEQKRLRSEFKLNTTEKSEFETCRALWRMEV
;
A
#
# COMPACT_ATOMS: atom_id res chain seq x y z
N MET A 1 46.85 15.00 88.10
CA MET A 1 46.42 13.75 87.43
C MET A 1 45.44 14.08 86.32
N ASP A 2 45.91 14.07 85.09
CA ASP A 2 46.42 15.29 84.44
C ASP A 2 46.04 15.24 82.96
N LEU A 3 45.98 16.42 82.35
CA LEU A 3 45.75 16.76 80.93
C LEU A 3 45.79 15.63 79.87
N LEU A 4 46.73 14.68 79.97
CA LEU A 4 46.85 13.50 79.10
C LEU A 4 45.56 12.67 78.99
N GLU A 5 44.81 12.46 80.07
CA GLU A 5 43.57 11.65 80.02
C GLU A 5 42.42 12.38 79.33
N LYS A 6 42.33 13.71 79.52
CA LYS A 6 41.39 14.59 78.81
C LYS A 6 41.74 14.68 77.32
N MET A 7 43.03 14.83 76.99
CA MET A 7 43.53 14.81 75.62
C MET A 7 43.25 13.46 74.92
N GLY A 8 43.47 12.33 75.61
CA GLY A 8 43.17 11.00 75.08
C GLY A 8 41.69 10.77 74.84
N SER A 9 40.81 11.34 75.67
CA SER A 9 39.36 11.26 75.49
C SER A 9 38.87 12.18 74.36
N SER A 10 39.43 13.39 74.25
CA SER A 10 39.14 14.30 73.13
C SER A 10 39.59 13.73 71.79
N ALA A 11 40.77 13.12 71.73
CA ALA A 11 41.29 12.49 70.51
C ALA A 11 40.43 11.29 70.06
N ARG A 12 39.90 10.51 71.00
CA ARG A 12 38.94 9.43 70.71
C ARG A 12 37.63 10.00 70.16
N HIS A 13 37.09 11.03 70.79
CA HIS A 13 35.88 11.69 70.32
C HIS A 13 36.03 12.26 68.90
N CYS A 14 37.14 12.96 68.60
CA CYS A 14 37.42 13.45 67.25
C CYS A 14 37.51 12.32 66.22
N ARG A 15 38.11 11.18 66.59
CA ARG A 15 38.20 10.00 65.72
C ARG A 15 36.82 9.40 65.44
N GLU A 16 35.97 9.26 66.46
CA GLU A 16 34.60 8.76 66.30
C GLU A 16 33.75 9.68 65.43
N VAL A 17 33.86 11.00 65.61
CA VAL A 17 33.16 11.99 64.79
C VAL A 17 33.63 11.92 63.34
N TYR A 18 34.95 11.84 63.09
CA TYR A 18 35.50 11.68 61.75
C TYR A 18 35.03 10.38 61.09
N GLN A 19 35.04 9.26 61.82
CA GLN A 19 34.59 7.97 61.30
C GLN A 19 33.10 7.99 60.94
N LYS A 20 32.26 8.64 61.77
CA LYS A 20 30.83 8.82 61.48
C LYS A 20 30.60 9.66 60.23
N LEU A 21 31.24 10.83 60.14
CA LEU A 21 31.17 11.69 58.95
C LEU A 21 31.61 10.95 57.69
N HIS A 22 32.72 10.20 57.75
CA HIS A 22 33.22 9.42 56.62
C HIS A 22 32.27 8.28 56.21
N ASN A 23 31.67 7.59 57.18
CA ASN A 23 30.70 6.53 56.91
C ASN A 23 29.39 7.09 56.33
N ASP A 24 28.95 8.27 56.79
CA ASP A 24 27.79 8.96 56.26
C ASP A 24 28.02 9.41 54.81
N ASP A 25 29.19 9.97 54.50
CA ASP A 25 29.60 10.31 53.14
C ASP A 25 29.64 9.08 52.23
N ALA A 26 30.22 7.96 52.70
CA ALA A 26 30.25 6.70 51.96
C ALA A 26 28.84 6.15 51.70
N ALA A 27 27.93 6.25 52.67
CA ALA A 27 26.55 5.83 52.53
C ALA A 27 25.77 6.71 51.54
N VAL A 28 26.04 8.03 51.53
CA VAL A 28 25.46 8.96 50.55
C VAL A 28 25.96 8.65 49.15
N ILE A 29 27.27 8.44 48.97
CA ILE A 29 27.86 8.06 47.67
C ILE A 29 27.22 6.78 47.14
N GLN A 30 27.11 5.74 47.97
CA GLN A 30 26.49 4.47 47.56
C GLN A 30 25.03 4.63 47.14
N ARG A 31 24.25 5.49 47.82
CA ARG A 31 22.86 5.77 47.41
C ARG A 31 22.80 6.52 46.09
N VAL A 32 23.67 7.50 45.88
CA VAL A 32 23.74 8.24 44.62
C VAL A 32 24.13 7.32 43.47
N GLU A 33 25.10 6.43 43.66
CA GLU A 33 25.49 5.43 42.67
C GLU A 33 24.34 4.47 42.33
N ALA A 34 23.60 4.00 43.35
CA ALA A 34 22.42 3.16 43.14
C ALA A 34 21.34 3.90 42.33
N MET A 35 21.04 5.16 42.68
CA MET A 35 20.09 5.99 41.94
C MET A 35 20.52 6.25 40.50
N LEU A 36 21.81 6.50 40.25
CA LEU A 36 22.35 6.68 38.90
C LEU A 36 22.26 5.39 38.08
N SER A 37 22.54 4.25 38.70
CA SER A 37 22.41 2.93 38.07
C SER A 37 20.96 2.63 37.69
N GLU A 38 20.02 2.84 38.61
CA GLU A 38 18.58 2.66 38.36
C GLU A 38 18.06 3.60 37.27
N ALA A 39 18.44 4.89 37.33
CA ALA A 39 18.08 5.86 36.30
C ALA A 39 18.66 5.49 34.92
N GLY A 40 19.91 5.01 34.89
CA GLY A 40 20.56 4.53 33.66
C GLY A 40 19.84 3.33 33.06
N ALA A 41 19.46 2.35 33.88
CA ALA A 41 18.70 1.19 33.45
C ALA A 41 17.32 1.56 32.87
N ALA A 42 16.61 2.48 33.52
CA ALA A 42 15.30 2.95 33.05
C ALA A 42 15.40 3.68 31.69
N VAL A 43 16.43 4.52 31.51
CA VAL A 43 16.68 5.21 30.23
C VAL A 43 16.98 4.21 29.12
N GLU A 44 17.76 3.17 29.41
CA GLU A 44 18.10 2.16 28.43
C GLU A 44 16.89 1.30 28.03
N GLU A 45 16.05 0.92 29.00
CA GLU A 45 14.80 0.20 28.72
C GLU A 45 13.88 1.04 27.81
N ASP A 46 13.73 2.33 28.10
CA ASP A 46 12.91 3.22 27.26
C ASP A 46 13.52 3.44 25.88
N ARG A 47 14.86 3.49 25.77
CA ARG A 47 15.57 3.57 24.50
C ARG A 47 15.31 2.32 23.64
N GLU A 48 15.38 1.13 24.24
CA GLU A 48 15.09 -0.14 23.56
C GLU A 48 13.62 -0.19 23.12
N ARG A 49 12.70 0.18 23.99
CA ARG A 49 11.26 0.26 23.68
C ARG A 49 10.98 1.19 22.51
N MET A 50 11.58 2.40 22.54
CA MET A 50 11.44 3.39 21.48
C MET A 50 12.00 2.88 20.15
N THR A 51 13.17 2.23 20.20
CA THR A 51 13.81 1.64 19.01
C THR A 51 12.92 0.55 18.40
N GLY A 52 12.31 -0.30 19.22
CA GLY A 52 11.35 -1.31 18.76
C GLY A 52 10.12 -0.70 18.08
N LEU A 53 9.53 0.34 18.68
CA LEU A 53 8.39 1.06 18.10
C LEU A 53 8.74 1.73 16.76
N LEU A 54 9.91 2.36 16.67
CA LEU A 54 10.39 2.97 15.43
C LEU A 54 10.60 1.94 14.32
N GLN A 55 11.09 0.74 14.66
CA GLN A 55 11.25 -0.34 13.69
C GLN A 55 9.89 -0.82 13.16
N VAL A 56 8.91 -1.04 14.04
CA VAL A 56 7.55 -1.41 13.64
C VAL A 56 6.92 -0.32 12.75
N LEU A 57 7.08 0.95 13.12
CA LEU A 57 6.55 2.06 12.34
C LEU A 57 7.20 2.12 10.95
N LYS A 58 8.51 1.93 10.87
CA LYS A 58 9.25 1.88 9.60
C LYS A 58 8.74 0.76 8.70
N ASP A 59 8.50 -0.41 9.25
CA ASP A 59 8.00 -1.56 8.49
C ASP A 59 6.57 -1.33 7.96
N GLU A 60 5.69 -0.71 8.76
CA GLU A 60 4.36 -0.32 8.30
C GLU A 60 4.40 0.78 7.23
N VAL A 61 5.29 1.78 7.36
CA VAL A 61 5.48 2.80 6.31
C VAL A 61 5.92 2.15 4.99
N ASN A 62 6.92 1.27 5.02
CA ASN A 62 7.39 0.56 3.83
C ASN A 62 6.28 -0.29 3.18
N ARG A 63 5.45 -0.93 4.00
CA ARG A 63 4.30 -1.72 3.54
C ARG A 63 3.26 -0.83 2.85
N ILE A 64 2.96 0.33 3.43
CA ILE A 64 2.02 1.31 2.85
C ILE A 64 2.55 1.83 1.53
N GLU A 65 3.83 2.22 1.45
CA GLU A 65 4.47 2.71 0.23
C GLU A 65 4.43 1.66 -0.89
N THR A 66 4.72 0.40 -0.57
CA THR A 66 4.65 -0.70 -1.54
C THR A 66 3.24 -0.87 -2.09
N ARG A 67 2.21 -0.81 -1.23
CA ARG A 67 0.81 -0.88 -1.64
C ARG A 67 0.41 0.33 -2.48
N PHE A 68 0.86 1.52 -2.11
CA PHE A 68 0.59 2.75 -2.83
C PHE A 68 1.15 2.68 -4.26
N ASN A 69 2.41 2.27 -4.41
CA ASN A 69 3.05 2.10 -5.72
C ASN A 69 2.30 1.06 -6.59
N SER A 70 1.85 -0.04 -5.99
CA SER A 70 1.03 -1.03 -6.70
C SER A 70 -0.32 -0.48 -7.18
N LEU A 71 -0.98 0.33 -6.35
CA LEU A 71 -2.24 0.97 -6.72
C LEU A 71 -2.04 2.00 -7.82
N GLU A 72 -0.94 2.76 -7.79
CA GLU A 72 -0.63 3.74 -8.82
C GLU A 72 -0.36 3.08 -10.17
N ALA A 73 0.35 1.95 -10.20
CA ALA A 73 0.53 1.15 -11.41
C ALA A 73 -0.81 0.65 -11.98
N LYS A 74 -1.70 0.11 -11.13
CA LYS A 74 -3.04 -0.33 -11.54
C LYS A 74 -3.90 0.81 -12.07
N LYS A 75 -3.83 1.98 -11.45
CA LYS A 75 -4.53 3.18 -11.90
C LYS A 75 -4.09 3.57 -13.31
N GLU A 76 -2.80 3.50 -13.60
CA GLU A 76 -2.28 3.84 -14.93
C GLU A 76 -2.68 2.81 -16.00
N GLU A 77 -2.70 1.52 -15.64
CA GLU A 77 -3.24 0.47 -16.51
C GLU A 77 -4.73 0.67 -16.82
N LEU A 78 -5.54 1.02 -15.81
CA LEU A 78 -6.95 1.32 -16.00
C LEU A 78 -7.18 2.49 -16.97
N LYS A 79 -6.42 3.58 -16.85
CA LYS A 79 -6.53 4.70 -17.81
C LYS A 79 -6.24 4.26 -19.25
N LYS A 80 -5.25 3.39 -19.46
CA LYS A 80 -4.92 2.86 -20.79
C LYS A 80 -6.07 2.02 -21.33
N LEU A 81 -6.67 1.17 -20.50
CA LEU A 81 -7.83 0.36 -20.87
C LEU A 81 -9.05 1.23 -21.18
N GLU A 82 -9.30 2.28 -20.40
CA GLU A 82 -10.37 3.24 -20.67
C GLU A 82 -10.17 3.98 -22.00
N ALA A 83 -8.95 4.45 -22.27
CA ALA A 83 -8.63 5.10 -23.53
C ALA A 83 -8.82 4.16 -24.73
N LEU A 84 -8.39 2.90 -24.59
CA LEU A 84 -8.59 1.88 -25.61
C LEU A 84 -10.08 1.55 -25.81
N GLN A 85 -10.85 1.45 -24.72
CA GLN A 85 -12.30 1.24 -24.79
C GLN A 85 -12.99 2.41 -25.50
N GLN A 86 -12.62 3.65 -25.20
CA GLN A 86 -13.16 4.84 -25.87
C GLN A 86 -12.84 4.82 -27.37
N HIS A 87 -11.59 4.49 -27.74
CA HIS A 87 -11.18 4.34 -29.13
C HIS A 87 -12.04 3.28 -29.84
N ASN A 88 -12.13 2.07 -29.28
CA ASN A 88 -12.90 0.96 -29.87
C ASN A 88 -14.39 1.30 -29.97
N THR A 89 -14.96 1.97 -28.96
CA THR A 89 -16.36 2.41 -28.98
C THR A 89 -16.61 3.42 -30.09
N HIS A 90 -15.68 4.36 -30.28
CA HIS A 90 -15.76 5.35 -31.35
C HIS A 90 -15.70 4.67 -32.73
N GLU A 91 -14.73 3.78 -32.92
CA GLU A 91 -14.55 3.03 -34.17
C GLU A 91 -15.79 2.18 -34.51
N LEU A 92 -16.32 1.42 -33.54
CA LEU A 92 -17.54 0.64 -33.71
C LEU A 92 -18.76 1.53 -33.99
N SER A 93 -18.84 2.72 -33.40
CA SER A 93 -19.89 3.68 -33.71
C SER A 93 -19.80 4.17 -35.15
N LEU A 94 -18.59 4.38 -35.70
CA LEU A 94 -18.42 4.76 -37.10
C LEU A 94 -18.88 3.63 -38.03
N PHE A 95 -18.49 2.38 -37.74
CA PHE A 95 -18.95 1.22 -38.49
C PHE A 95 -20.48 1.07 -38.45
N ALA A 96 -21.10 1.21 -37.27
CA ALA A 96 -22.55 1.14 -37.13
C ALA A 96 -23.27 2.29 -37.85
N GLN A 97 -22.67 3.48 -37.94
CA GLN A 97 -23.24 4.60 -38.70
C GLN A 97 -23.20 4.35 -40.21
N VAL A 98 -22.09 3.81 -40.71
CA VAL A 98 -21.93 3.53 -42.14
C VAL A 98 -22.79 2.34 -42.54
N THR A 99 -22.74 1.25 -41.78
CA THR A 99 -23.35 -0.03 -42.17
C THR A 99 -24.78 -0.22 -41.67
N ARG A 100 -25.15 0.44 -40.56
CA ARG A 100 -26.40 0.16 -39.82
C ARG A 100 -26.57 -1.32 -39.44
N ILE A 101 -25.48 -2.07 -39.40
CA ILE A 101 -25.47 -3.49 -39.00
C ILE A 101 -25.03 -3.58 -37.54
N VAL A 102 -25.76 -4.36 -36.75
CA VAL A 102 -25.42 -4.74 -35.38
C VAL A 102 -25.29 -6.27 -35.33
N PRO A 103 -24.07 -6.82 -35.26
CA PRO A 103 -23.86 -8.25 -35.17
C PRO A 103 -24.27 -8.79 -33.79
N ASP A 104 -24.79 -10.02 -33.75
CA ASP A 104 -25.12 -10.68 -32.49
C ASP A 104 -23.85 -11.18 -31.81
N THR A 105 -23.66 -10.82 -30.54
CA THR A 105 -22.46 -11.18 -29.78
C THR A 105 -22.30 -12.69 -29.58
N GLU A 106 -23.41 -13.43 -29.55
CA GLU A 106 -23.41 -14.89 -29.39
C GLU A 106 -22.95 -15.62 -30.66
N SER A 107 -23.02 -14.95 -31.82
CA SER A 107 -22.60 -15.50 -33.11
C SER A 107 -21.09 -15.40 -33.35
N ILE A 108 -20.40 -14.59 -32.53
CA ILE A 108 -18.95 -14.34 -32.66
C ILE A 108 -18.17 -15.62 -32.35
N GLY A 109 -17.43 -16.12 -33.36
CA GLY A 109 -16.66 -17.37 -33.26
C GLY A 109 -17.41 -18.62 -33.72
N SER A 110 -18.67 -18.49 -34.12
CA SER A 110 -19.44 -19.56 -34.75
C SER A 110 -19.30 -19.53 -36.29
N SER A 111 -19.63 -20.64 -36.94
CA SER A 111 -19.66 -20.74 -38.41
C SER A 111 -20.80 -19.94 -39.06
N ILE A 112 -21.72 -19.37 -38.26
CA ILE A 112 -22.88 -18.64 -38.75
C ILE A 112 -22.87 -17.24 -38.14
N LEU A 113 -22.56 -16.24 -38.96
CA LEU A 113 -22.67 -14.84 -38.58
C LEU A 113 -24.15 -14.44 -38.56
N THR A 114 -24.64 -13.93 -37.44
CA THR A 114 -26.01 -13.41 -37.33
C THR A 114 -26.01 -11.97 -36.81
N GLY A 115 -27.09 -11.27 -37.08
CA GLY A 115 -27.27 -9.92 -36.55
C GLY A 115 -28.46 -9.21 -37.15
N SER A 116 -28.58 -7.94 -36.77
CA SER A 116 -29.66 -7.04 -37.14
C SER A 116 -29.18 -5.93 -38.06
N ILE A 117 -30.02 -5.56 -39.02
CA ILE A 117 -29.85 -4.41 -39.91
C ILE A 117 -30.88 -3.36 -39.49
N LEU A 118 -30.43 -2.13 -39.29
CA LEU A 118 -31.24 -1.00 -38.85
C LEU A 118 -31.63 -0.08 -40.01
N ASP A 119 -32.73 0.65 -39.84
CA ASP A 119 -33.13 1.76 -40.72
C ASP A 119 -32.43 3.09 -40.35
N GLU A 120 -32.76 4.17 -41.08
CA GLU A 120 -32.22 5.51 -40.81
C GLU A 120 -32.61 6.06 -39.44
N GLN A 121 -33.72 5.59 -38.88
CA GLN A 121 -34.21 5.94 -37.54
C GLN A 121 -33.69 4.98 -36.47
N LYS A 122 -32.71 4.13 -36.81
CA LYS A 122 -32.09 3.12 -35.93
C LYS A 122 -33.07 2.07 -35.40
N ARG A 123 -34.15 1.80 -36.11
CA ARG A 123 -35.11 0.74 -35.81
C ARG A 123 -34.76 -0.50 -36.60
N LEU A 124 -35.15 -1.66 -36.08
CA LEU A 124 -34.92 -2.95 -36.74
C LEU A 124 -35.61 -2.99 -38.11
N ARG A 125 -34.83 -3.13 -39.19
CA ARG A 125 -35.31 -3.32 -40.56
C ARG A 125 -35.40 -4.80 -40.91
N SER A 126 -34.36 -5.57 -40.59
CA SER A 126 -34.28 -7.02 -40.88
C SER A 126 -33.18 -7.70 -40.08
N GLU A 127 -33.24 -9.02 -39.97
CA GLU A 127 -32.16 -9.85 -39.44
C GLU A 127 -31.42 -10.57 -40.59
N PHE A 128 -30.13 -10.85 -40.42
CA PHE A 128 -29.33 -11.62 -41.37
C PHE A 128 -28.72 -12.86 -40.71
N LYS A 129 -28.52 -13.90 -41.51
CA LYS A 129 -27.80 -15.13 -41.14
C LYS A 129 -26.92 -15.55 -42.30
N LEU A 130 -25.61 -15.61 -42.10
CA LEU A 130 -24.62 -15.92 -43.13
C LEU A 130 -23.68 -17.02 -42.65
N ASN A 131 -23.59 -18.11 -43.42
CA ASN A 131 -22.65 -19.20 -43.14
C ASN A 131 -21.26 -18.85 -43.70
N THR A 132 -20.26 -18.78 -42.83
CA THR A 132 -18.87 -18.45 -43.17
C THR A 132 -18.07 -19.64 -43.68
N THR A 133 -18.59 -20.87 -43.53
CA THR A 133 -17.97 -22.09 -44.10
C THR A 133 -18.38 -22.39 -45.54
N GLU A 134 -19.53 -21.85 -45.98
CA GLU A 134 -20.05 -22.07 -47.33
C GLU A 134 -19.54 -21.05 -48.36
N LYS A 135 -19.18 -19.85 -47.91
CA LYS A 135 -18.80 -18.71 -48.76
C LYS A 135 -17.43 -18.21 -48.38
N SER A 136 -16.67 -17.75 -49.37
CA SER A 136 -15.43 -17.03 -49.10
C SER A 136 -15.69 -15.74 -48.30
N GLU A 137 -14.68 -15.23 -47.60
CA GLU A 137 -14.76 -13.96 -46.87
C GLU A 137 -15.24 -12.82 -47.80
N PHE A 138 -14.72 -12.79 -49.03
CA PHE A 138 -15.12 -11.80 -50.03
C PHE A 138 -16.60 -11.89 -50.43
N GLU A 139 -17.12 -13.10 -50.65
CA GLU A 139 -18.53 -13.31 -50.99
C GLU A 139 -19.45 -12.98 -49.81
N THR A 140 -19.01 -13.27 -48.59
CA THR A 140 -19.72 -12.92 -47.35
C THR A 140 -19.81 -11.41 -47.17
N CYS A 141 -18.68 -10.69 -47.29
CA CYS A 141 -18.65 -9.23 -47.26
C CYS A 141 -19.51 -8.62 -48.37
N ARG A 142 -19.41 -9.14 -49.61
CA ARG A 142 -20.24 -8.68 -50.73
C ARG A 142 -21.72 -8.91 -50.47
N ALA A 143 -22.10 -10.02 -49.85
CA ALA A 143 -23.48 -10.30 -49.48
C ALA A 143 -23.98 -9.30 -48.43
N LEU A 144 -23.20 -9.01 -47.39
CA LEU A 144 -23.52 -8.02 -46.35
C LEU A 144 -23.71 -6.62 -46.95
N TRP A 145 -22.77 -6.14 -47.76
CA TRP A 145 -22.86 -4.82 -48.39
C TRP A 145 -24.08 -4.67 -49.33
N ARG A 146 -24.56 -5.77 -49.93
CA ARG A 146 -25.77 -5.76 -50.76
C ARG A 146 -27.07 -5.73 -49.97
N MET A 147 -27.03 -6.03 -48.66
CA MET A 147 -28.21 -5.96 -47.79
C MET A 147 -28.45 -4.54 -47.24
N GLU A 148 -27.40 -3.72 -47.27
CA GLU A 148 -27.43 -2.34 -46.79
C GLU A 148 -28.06 -1.34 -47.78
N VAL A 149 -27.90 -1.64 -49.08
CA VAL A 149 -28.55 -0.95 -50.21
C VAL A 149 -30.02 -1.39 -50.30
#